data_AF-A0A962YGF2-F1
#
_entry.id   AF-A0A962YGF2-F1
#
_cell.length_a   1.000
_cell.length_b   1.000
_cell.length_c   1.000
_cell.angle_alpha   90.00
_cell.angle_beta   90.00
_cell.angle_gamma   90.00
#
_symmetry.space_group_name_H-M   'P 1'
#
loop_
_entity.id
_entity.type
_entity.pdbx_description
1 polymer ?
#
loop_
_entity_poly.entity_id
_entity_poly.type
_entity_poly.pdbx_seq_one_letter_code
_entity_poly.pdbx_strand_id
1 'polypeptide(L)'
;MSKAVANTILEGFDKHYRLFREISAQAHRHFLQADWEAAKQAAISRIQMYDQRVEEAVRAVLERFPDAAKDEELWRQIKPIYIGLLYNHKQPELAETFYNSVACRVLHRRYYSNDFIFYRPAISTEHIEGEVPTYRSYYPSMGRRRRLLLKLITDFRFGQRFENLRRDLRYLLIALAPHIPQSNQLQPNFQIQLLSSPFYRNKAAYLVGRIINGHREQPFVIPVLQNEQRELYIDTILFDSEDLSTLFSFARAYFMVDMEVPSAYVDFLSAILPRKPRAELYTLLGLQKQGKTMFFRDLQHHLKHSTDAFTIAPGIKGMVMLVFTLPSFPYVFKIIKDVFEPPKEPNRQLVKDKYLLVKYHDRVGRLAD
;
A
#
# COMPACT_ATOMS: atom_id res chain seq x y z
N MET A 1 33.01 -7.30 9.10
CA MET A 1 32.52 -6.71 7.84
C MET A 1 31.03 -6.93 7.62
N SER A 2 30.54 -8.18 7.57
CA SER A 2 29.15 -8.53 7.25
C SER A 2 28.10 -7.78 8.08
N LYS A 3 28.31 -7.65 9.40
CA LYS A 3 27.44 -6.87 10.31
C LYS A 3 27.36 -5.38 9.95
N ALA A 4 28.48 -4.78 9.54
CA ALA A 4 28.53 -3.37 9.18
C ALA A 4 27.80 -3.09 7.86
N VAL A 5 27.90 -4.02 6.90
CA VAL A 5 27.10 -3.97 5.66
C VAL A 5 25.61 -4.09 5.97
N ALA A 6 25.22 -5.06 6.80
CA ALA A 6 23.82 -5.28 7.18
C ALA A 6 23.21 -4.02 7.83
N ASN A 7 23.92 -3.40 8.78
CA ASN A 7 23.51 -2.14 9.41
C ASN A 7 23.42 -0.99 8.39
N THR A 8 24.38 -0.86 7.46
CA THR A 8 24.35 0.20 6.44
C THR A 8 23.14 0.08 5.52
N ILE A 9 22.75 -1.15 5.16
CA ILE A 9 21.54 -1.40 4.37
C ILE A 9 20.29 -1.02 5.17
N LEU A 10 20.23 -1.41 6.44
CA LEU A 10 19.09 -1.13 7.32
C LEU A 10 18.94 0.38 7.57
N GLU A 11 20.03 1.11 7.84
CA GLU A 11 20.04 2.57 7.96
C GLU A 11 19.49 3.26 6.70
N GLY A 12 19.83 2.74 5.52
CA GLY A 12 19.29 3.21 4.25
C GLY A 12 17.77 2.99 4.14
N PHE A 13 17.29 1.84 4.61
CA PHE A 13 15.86 1.54 4.70
C PHE A 13 15.14 2.42 5.72
N ASP A 14 15.68 2.58 6.93
CA ASP A 14 15.08 3.40 8.00
C ASP A 14 14.96 4.86 7.56
N LYS A 15 16.00 5.38 6.89
CA LYS A 15 15.95 6.70 6.25
C LYS A 15 14.85 6.75 5.19
N HIS A 16 14.72 5.73 4.35
CA HIS A 16 13.66 5.68 3.34
C HIS A 16 12.28 5.72 3.97
N TYR A 17 12.01 4.84 4.93
CA TYR A 17 10.67 4.69 5.48
C TYR A 17 10.26 5.89 6.34
N ARG A 18 11.21 6.49 7.09
CA ARG A 18 10.99 7.76 7.78
C ARG A 18 10.54 8.86 6.83
N LEU A 19 11.25 9.06 5.71
CA LEU A 19 10.87 10.07 4.71
C LEU A 19 9.53 9.75 4.03
N PHE A 20 9.25 8.46 3.79
CA PHE A 20 7.95 8.00 3.26
C PHE A 20 6.80 8.38 4.21
N ARG A 21 6.99 8.19 5.52
CA ARG A 21 6.03 8.59 6.55
C ARG A 21 5.89 10.11 6.67
N GLU A 22 6.99 10.85 6.65
CA GLU A 22 6.99 12.32 6.69
C GLU A 22 6.13 12.93 5.57
N ILE A 23 6.29 12.45 4.33
CA ILE A 23 5.47 12.90 3.18
C ILE A 23 4.01 12.46 3.32
N SER A 24 3.76 11.26 3.83
CA SER A 24 2.40 10.77 4.06
C SER A 24 1.68 11.57 5.16
N ALA A 25 2.39 12.00 6.19
CA ALA A 25 1.87 12.88 7.24
C ALA A 25 1.58 14.30 6.70
N GLN A 26 2.37 14.80 5.74
CA GLN A 26 2.12 16.10 5.08
C GLN A 26 0.83 16.11 4.25
N ALA A 27 0.33 14.94 3.80
CA ALA A 27 -0.94 14.86 3.08
C ALA A 27 -2.11 15.46 3.86
N HIS A 28 -2.09 15.32 5.20
CA HIS A 28 -3.04 15.99 6.09
C HIS A 28 -3.03 17.52 5.89
N ARG A 29 -1.84 18.13 5.90
CA ARG A 29 -1.68 19.58 5.74
C ARG A 29 -2.16 20.04 4.35
N HIS A 30 -1.79 19.32 3.29
CA HIS A 30 -2.21 19.65 1.93
C HIS A 30 -3.74 19.59 1.77
N PHE A 31 -4.37 18.57 2.36
CA PHE A 31 -5.82 18.45 2.39
C PHE A 31 -6.49 19.65 3.09
N LEU A 32 -6.04 20.02 4.29
CA LEU A 32 -6.64 21.16 5.02
C LEU A 32 -6.45 22.50 4.31
N GLN A 33 -5.32 22.68 3.63
CA GLN A 33 -4.98 23.91 2.90
C GLN A 33 -5.62 24.00 1.51
N ALA A 34 -6.32 22.95 1.06
CA ALA A 34 -6.79 22.79 -0.31
C ALA A 34 -5.66 22.88 -1.36
N ASP A 35 -4.43 22.54 -0.97
CA ASP A 35 -3.25 22.61 -1.85
C ASP A 35 -3.12 21.31 -2.67
N TRP A 36 -4.00 21.20 -3.67
CA TRP A 36 -4.13 20.00 -4.49
C TRP A 36 -2.92 19.78 -5.41
N GLU A 37 -2.25 20.87 -5.81
CA GLU A 37 -1.06 20.76 -6.64
C GLU A 37 0.11 20.22 -5.79
N ALA A 38 0.33 20.74 -4.58
CA ALA A 38 1.34 20.18 -3.70
C ALA A 38 1.03 18.72 -3.30
N ALA A 39 -0.25 18.37 -3.07
CA ALA A 39 -0.65 16.98 -2.82
C ALA A 39 -0.29 16.05 -4.00
N LYS A 40 -0.50 16.51 -5.24
CA LYS A 40 -0.13 15.78 -6.45
C LYS A 40 1.38 15.62 -6.58
N GLN A 41 2.14 16.71 -6.38
CA GLN A 41 3.61 16.67 -6.43
C GLN A 41 4.20 15.76 -5.35
N ALA A 42 3.63 15.77 -4.14
CA ALA A 42 4.02 14.88 -3.05
C ALA A 42 3.79 13.40 -3.42
N ALA A 43 2.63 13.09 -4.02
CA ALA A 43 2.32 11.73 -4.46
C ALA A 43 3.31 11.23 -5.53
N ILE A 44 3.67 12.07 -6.52
CA ILE A 44 4.66 11.75 -7.57
C ILE A 44 6.04 11.54 -6.95
N SER A 45 6.47 12.47 -6.09
CA SER A 45 7.78 12.41 -5.43
C SER A 45 7.95 11.12 -4.63
N ARG A 46 6.89 10.71 -3.90
CA ARG A 46 6.88 9.47 -3.11
C ARG A 46 7.18 8.21 -3.95
N ILE A 47 6.75 8.17 -5.21
CA ILE A 47 6.99 7.02 -6.10
C ILE A 47 8.48 6.86 -6.40
N GLN A 48 9.22 7.96 -6.56
CA GLN A 48 10.63 7.95 -6.98
C GLN A 48 11.60 7.75 -5.80
N MET A 49 11.21 8.12 -4.59
CA MET A 49 12.08 8.11 -3.42
C MET A 49 12.71 6.76 -3.11
N TYR A 50 11.97 5.65 -3.32
CA TYR A 50 12.53 4.33 -3.05
C TYR A 50 13.79 4.07 -3.86
N ASP A 51 13.74 4.32 -5.17
CA ASP A 51 14.86 4.02 -6.06
C ASP A 51 16.08 4.89 -5.71
N GLN A 52 15.87 6.16 -5.36
CA GLN A 52 16.91 7.07 -4.88
C GLN A 52 17.56 6.57 -3.57
N ARG A 53 16.75 6.15 -2.59
CA ARG A 53 17.28 5.64 -1.30
C ARG A 53 18.06 4.34 -1.49
N VAL A 54 17.62 3.46 -2.40
CA VAL A 54 18.40 2.27 -2.75
C VAL A 54 19.72 2.66 -3.42
N GLU A 55 19.76 3.66 -4.32
CA GLU A 55 21.02 4.12 -4.93
C GLU A 55 22.00 4.68 -3.88
N GLU A 56 21.50 5.48 -2.94
CA GLU A 56 22.29 5.98 -1.81
C GLU A 56 22.85 4.84 -0.95
N ALA A 57 22.03 3.85 -0.61
CA ALA A 57 22.46 2.69 0.17
C ALA A 57 23.50 1.85 -0.59
N VAL A 58 23.29 1.60 -1.88
CA VAL A 58 24.26 0.90 -2.74
C VAL A 58 25.59 1.65 -2.77
N ARG A 59 25.57 2.98 -2.98
CA ARG A 59 26.79 3.80 -2.98
C ARG A 59 27.50 3.71 -1.63
N ALA A 60 26.78 3.86 -0.52
CA ALA A 60 27.34 3.78 0.82
C ALA A 60 27.97 2.40 1.10
N VAL A 61 27.34 1.31 0.65
CA VAL A 61 27.90 -0.04 0.77
C VAL A 61 29.18 -0.18 -0.06
N LEU A 62 29.20 0.26 -1.32
CA LEU A 62 30.34 0.11 -2.22
C LEU A 62 31.54 0.99 -1.81
N GLU A 63 31.31 2.20 -1.30
CA GLU A 63 32.37 3.11 -0.85
C GLU A 63 33.03 2.61 0.44
N ARG A 64 32.24 2.09 1.39
CA ARG A 64 32.74 1.63 2.70
C ARG A 64 33.24 0.20 2.68
N PHE A 65 32.64 -0.65 1.85
CA PHE A 65 32.85 -2.10 1.80
C PHE A 65 32.95 -2.59 0.34
N PRO A 66 33.99 -2.20 -0.42
CA PRO A 66 34.11 -2.54 -1.83
C PRO A 66 34.14 -4.05 -2.10
N ASP A 67 34.57 -4.85 -1.12
CA ASP A 67 34.56 -6.32 -1.21
C ASP A 67 33.14 -6.90 -1.29
N ALA A 68 32.11 -6.18 -0.85
CA ALA A 68 30.72 -6.62 -0.98
C ALA A 68 30.26 -6.79 -2.44
N ALA A 69 30.94 -6.15 -3.41
CA ALA A 69 30.68 -6.36 -4.83
C ALA A 69 31.49 -7.50 -5.45
N LYS A 70 32.56 -7.96 -4.76
CA LYS A 70 33.52 -8.94 -5.28
C LYS A 70 33.32 -10.32 -4.68
N ASP A 71 32.94 -10.38 -3.40
CA ASP A 71 32.76 -11.61 -2.63
C ASP A 71 31.26 -11.90 -2.45
N GLU A 72 30.74 -12.80 -3.27
CA GLU A 72 29.35 -13.26 -3.19
C GLU A 72 29.07 -14.03 -1.89
N GLU A 73 30.08 -14.71 -1.35
CA GLU A 73 29.96 -15.55 -0.15
C GLU A 73 29.68 -14.71 1.09
N LEU A 74 30.10 -13.45 1.07
CA LEU A 74 29.78 -12.44 2.08
C LEU A 74 28.26 -12.27 2.24
N TRP A 75 27.49 -12.31 1.16
CA TRP A 75 26.04 -12.10 1.20
C TRP A 75 25.30 -13.23 1.91
N ARG A 76 25.84 -14.46 1.88
CA ARG A 76 25.33 -15.57 2.69
C ARG A 76 25.50 -15.32 4.19
N GLN A 77 26.51 -14.54 4.58
CA GLN A 77 26.74 -14.16 5.99
C GLN A 77 25.97 -12.90 6.39
N ILE A 78 25.81 -11.94 5.47
CA ILE A 78 25.08 -10.69 5.73
C ILE A 78 23.60 -11.00 6.00
N LYS A 79 22.97 -11.87 5.20
CA LYS A 79 21.52 -12.14 5.29
C LYS A 79 21.07 -12.63 6.67
N PRO A 80 21.69 -13.64 7.32
CA PRO A 80 21.33 -14.05 8.69
C PRO A 80 21.49 -12.94 9.72
N ILE A 81 22.54 -12.12 9.60
CA ILE A 81 22.75 -10.97 10.50
C ILE A 81 21.63 -9.95 10.31
N TYR A 82 21.27 -9.66 9.05
CA TYR A 82 20.18 -8.75 8.71
C TYR A 82 18.85 -9.24 9.31
N ILE A 83 18.54 -10.54 9.21
CA ILE A 83 17.36 -11.15 9.85
C ILE A 83 17.35 -10.87 11.36
N GLY A 84 18.50 -11.03 12.03
CA GLY A 84 18.61 -10.72 13.47
C GLY A 84 18.31 -9.26 13.81
N LEU A 85 18.66 -8.31 12.94
CA LEU A 85 18.33 -6.89 13.12
C LEU A 85 16.83 -6.60 12.96
N LEU A 86 16.12 -7.42 12.18
CA LEU A 86 14.70 -7.23 11.88
C LEU A 86 13.76 -7.70 13.00
N TYR A 87 14.26 -8.41 14.02
CA TYR A 87 13.42 -9.03 15.04
C TYR A 87 12.50 -8.05 15.77
N ASN A 88 13.01 -6.88 16.17
CA ASN A 88 12.22 -5.82 16.82
C ASN A 88 11.84 -4.69 15.85
N HIS A 89 12.06 -4.90 14.56
CA HIS A 89 11.80 -3.89 13.56
C HIS A 89 10.30 -3.84 13.24
N LYS A 90 9.73 -2.63 13.07
CA LYS A 90 8.29 -2.44 12.88
C LYS A 90 7.80 -2.65 11.43
N GLN A 91 8.72 -2.69 10.47
CA GLN A 91 8.45 -2.93 9.04
C GLN A 91 9.42 -3.96 8.40
N PRO A 92 9.57 -5.16 8.99
CA PRO A 92 10.58 -6.12 8.56
C PRO A 92 10.40 -6.57 7.10
N GLU A 93 9.16 -6.71 6.63
CA GLU A 93 8.84 -7.12 5.27
C GLU A 93 9.26 -6.10 4.22
N LEU A 94 9.22 -4.81 4.56
CA LEU A 94 9.69 -3.74 3.67
C LEU A 94 11.23 -3.67 3.67
N ALA A 95 11.84 -3.88 4.84
CA ALA A 95 13.28 -3.92 4.99
C ALA A 95 13.91 -5.09 4.20
N GLU A 96 13.26 -6.25 4.16
CA GLU A 96 13.65 -7.38 3.29
C GLU A 96 13.63 -7.00 1.80
N THR A 97 12.58 -6.30 1.36
CA THR A 97 12.45 -5.83 -0.03
C THR A 97 13.51 -4.79 -0.39
N PHE A 98 13.82 -3.89 0.54
CA PHE A 98 14.91 -2.93 0.40
C PHE A 98 16.25 -3.63 0.27
N TYR A 99 16.53 -4.60 1.16
CA TYR A 99 17.71 -5.43 1.10
C TYR A 99 17.84 -6.14 -0.26
N ASN A 100 16.77 -6.78 -0.76
CA ASN A 100 16.77 -7.42 -2.08
C ASN A 100 17.16 -6.44 -3.19
N SER A 101 16.65 -5.21 -3.10
CA SER A 101 16.93 -4.17 -4.09
C SER A 101 18.40 -3.72 -4.06
N VAL A 102 18.99 -3.61 -2.87
CA VAL A 102 20.41 -3.29 -2.69
C VAL A 102 21.30 -4.45 -3.15
N ALA A 103 21.03 -5.67 -2.67
CA ALA A 103 21.77 -6.89 -3.02
C ALA A 103 21.82 -7.10 -4.54
N CYS A 104 20.67 -7.02 -5.21
CA CYS A 104 20.59 -7.17 -6.66
C CYS A 104 21.37 -6.07 -7.42
N ARG A 105 21.53 -4.87 -6.88
CA ARG A 105 22.29 -3.79 -7.53
C ARG A 105 23.79 -3.91 -7.28
N VAL A 106 24.20 -4.29 -6.07
CA VAL A 106 25.61 -4.53 -5.73
C VAL A 106 26.15 -5.73 -6.51
N LEU A 107 25.38 -6.81 -6.62
CA LEU A 107 25.75 -8.04 -7.36
C LEU A 107 25.42 -7.97 -8.86
N HIS A 108 25.24 -6.76 -9.43
CA HIS A 108 24.99 -6.50 -10.86
C HIS A 108 23.85 -7.30 -11.52
N ARG A 109 22.81 -7.67 -10.77
CA ARG A 109 21.65 -8.48 -11.22
C ARG A 109 22.01 -9.80 -11.89
N ARG A 110 23.26 -10.27 -11.74
CA ARG A 110 23.72 -11.54 -12.31
C ARG A 110 23.18 -12.74 -11.53
N TYR A 111 22.71 -12.52 -10.30
CA TYR A 111 22.34 -13.59 -9.38
C TYR A 111 20.97 -13.37 -8.76
N TYR A 112 20.06 -14.29 -9.07
CA TYR A 112 18.86 -14.57 -8.29
C TYR A 112 19.04 -15.91 -7.57
N SER A 113 20.12 -16.03 -6.77
CA SER A 113 20.23 -17.16 -5.84
C SER A 113 19.37 -16.88 -4.62
N ASN A 114 18.54 -17.87 -4.25
CA ASN A 114 17.71 -17.84 -3.05
C ASN A 114 18.51 -17.65 -1.76
N ASP A 115 19.81 -17.98 -1.78
CA ASP A 115 20.70 -17.86 -0.63
C ASP A 115 21.01 -16.40 -0.30
N PHE A 116 21.00 -15.51 -1.29
CA PHE A 116 21.42 -14.12 -1.11
C PHE A 116 20.26 -13.16 -0.92
N ILE A 117 19.05 -13.49 -1.37
CA ILE A 117 17.86 -12.61 -1.32
C ILE A 117 16.71 -13.23 -0.52
N PHE A 118 15.79 -12.39 -0.06
CA PHE A 118 14.55 -12.75 0.61
C PHE A 118 13.45 -13.10 -0.40
N TYR A 119 13.55 -14.27 -1.01
CA TYR A 119 12.48 -14.83 -1.84
C TYR A 119 11.31 -15.40 -1.02
N ARG A 120 11.48 -15.57 0.30
CA ARG A 120 10.45 -15.85 1.30
C ARG A 120 10.59 -14.89 2.47
N PRO A 121 9.49 -14.55 3.18
CA PRO A 121 9.59 -13.78 4.41
C PRO A 121 10.40 -14.55 5.46
N ALA A 122 11.32 -13.85 6.12
CA ALA A 122 12.13 -14.41 7.20
C ALA A 122 11.54 -14.11 8.58
N ILE A 123 10.82 -12.99 8.73
CA ILE A 123 10.17 -12.58 9.98
C ILE A 123 8.65 -12.57 9.79
N SER A 124 7.91 -13.06 10.79
CA SER A 124 6.45 -12.95 10.82
C SER A 124 6.05 -11.50 11.04
N THR A 125 5.06 -11.02 10.29
CA THR A 125 4.50 -9.69 10.47
C THR A 125 3.28 -9.66 11.39
N GLU A 126 2.88 -10.82 11.93
CA GLU A 126 1.73 -10.94 12.81
C GLU A 126 2.01 -10.26 14.15
N HIS A 127 1.00 -9.58 14.69
CA HIS A 127 1.04 -8.95 16.02
C HIS A 127 2.17 -7.92 16.25
N ILE A 128 2.71 -7.32 15.18
CA ILE A 128 3.58 -6.15 15.30
C ILE A 128 2.72 -4.94 15.68
N GLU A 129 3.07 -4.26 16.76
CA GLU A 129 2.38 -3.07 17.25
C GLU A 129 3.26 -1.81 17.17
N GLY A 130 2.63 -0.69 16.81
CA GLY A 130 3.25 0.63 16.82
C GLY A 130 3.23 1.27 18.21
N GLU A 131 3.71 2.51 18.30
CA GLU A 131 3.53 3.35 19.49
C GLU A 131 2.06 3.67 19.75
N VAL A 132 1.29 3.80 18.67
CA VAL A 132 -0.16 4.01 18.69
C VAL A 132 -0.82 2.79 18.05
N PRO A 133 -1.96 2.32 18.60
CA PRO A 133 -2.72 1.24 17.98
C PRO A 133 -3.08 1.56 16.52
N THR A 134 -2.91 0.58 15.63
CA THR A 134 -3.23 0.69 14.19
C THR A 134 -4.68 1.09 13.94
N TYR A 135 -5.60 0.63 14.79
CA TYR A 135 -7.00 1.02 14.78
C TYR A 135 -7.48 1.31 16.20
N ARG A 136 -8.58 2.07 16.31
CA ARG A 136 -9.27 2.36 17.57
C ARG A 136 -10.58 1.59 17.62
N SER A 137 -10.86 0.99 18.77
CA SER A 137 -12.14 0.32 19.04
C SER A 137 -13.08 1.24 19.80
N TYR A 138 -14.31 1.32 19.32
CA TYR A 138 -15.39 2.10 19.89
C TYR A 138 -16.54 1.17 20.27
N TYR A 139 -16.99 1.26 21.52
CA TYR A 139 -18.06 0.42 22.07
C TYR A 139 -19.36 1.22 22.18
N PRO A 140 -20.35 0.99 21.30
CA PRO A 140 -21.58 1.78 21.32
C PRO A 140 -22.45 1.39 22.53
N SER A 141 -22.65 2.31 23.47
CA SER A 141 -23.64 2.13 24.53
C SER A 141 -25.04 2.51 24.02
N MET A 142 -26.07 1.82 24.51
CA MET A 142 -27.48 2.13 24.24
C MET A 142 -27.77 3.62 24.49
N GLY A 143 -28.47 4.28 23.55
CA GLY A 143 -28.88 5.68 23.66
C GLY A 143 -27.82 6.76 23.37
N ARG A 144 -26.55 6.43 23.11
CA ARG A 144 -25.48 7.44 22.88
C ARG A 144 -24.83 7.38 21.49
N ARG A 145 -25.53 6.85 20.49
CA ARG A 145 -25.02 6.67 19.11
C ARG A 145 -24.50 7.98 18.48
N ARG A 146 -25.23 9.09 18.63
CA ARG A 146 -24.78 10.40 18.11
C ARG A 146 -23.48 10.88 18.75
N ARG A 147 -23.31 10.67 20.07
CA ARG A 147 -22.09 11.03 20.80
C ARG A 147 -20.92 10.15 20.39
N LEU A 148 -21.19 8.88 20.11
CA LEU A 148 -20.18 7.97 19.56
C LEU A 148 -19.67 8.43 18.20
N LEU A 149 -20.57 8.73 17.26
CA LEU A 149 -20.15 9.19 15.94
C LEU A 149 -19.43 10.54 16.00
N LEU A 150 -19.88 11.45 16.88
CA LEU A 150 -19.14 12.67 17.15
C LEU A 150 -17.72 12.35 17.59
N LYS A 151 -17.55 11.47 18.58
CA LYS A 151 -16.23 11.05 19.07
C LYS A 151 -15.38 10.43 17.95
N LEU A 152 -15.95 9.50 17.19
CA LEU A 152 -15.30 8.81 16.07
C LEU A 152 -14.71 9.81 15.06
N ILE A 153 -15.48 10.84 14.68
CA ILE A 153 -15.01 11.87 13.74
C ILE A 153 -14.01 12.84 14.41
N THR A 154 -14.25 13.28 15.64
CA THR A 154 -13.39 14.27 16.30
C THR A 154 -12.05 13.70 16.76
N ASP A 155 -11.96 12.39 16.97
CA ASP A 155 -10.74 11.70 17.38
C ASP A 155 -9.63 11.76 16.31
N PHE A 156 -9.96 12.04 15.04
CA PHE A 156 -8.98 12.33 13.99
C PHE A 156 -8.33 13.71 14.11
N ARG A 157 -8.92 14.60 14.92
CA ARG A 157 -8.39 15.95 15.19
C ARG A 157 -8.03 16.71 13.90
N PHE A 158 -8.97 16.76 12.95
CA PHE A 158 -8.75 17.41 11.66
C PHE A 158 -8.30 18.88 11.75
N GLY A 159 -8.50 19.58 12.87
CA GLY A 159 -8.03 20.95 13.08
C GLY A 159 -8.80 22.03 12.31
N GLN A 160 -9.72 21.65 11.41
CA GLN A 160 -10.54 22.55 10.62
C GLN A 160 -12.02 22.45 11.01
N ARG A 161 -12.76 23.55 10.77
CA ARG A 161 -14.19 23.61 11.06
C ARG A 161 -14.96 22.77 10.04
N PHE A 162 -16.01 22.12 10.52
CA PHE A 162 -16.99 21.47 9.65
C PHE A 162 -18.09 22.47 9.29
N GLU A 163 -18.54 22.46 8.03
CA GLU A 163 -19.64 23.29 7.53
C GLU A 163 -20.89 23.08 8.40
N ASN A 164 -21.29 21.82 8.58
CA ASN A 164 -22.39 21.46 9.47
C ASN A 164 -22.26 20.02 10.01
N LEU A 165 -21.35 19.81 10.95
CA LEU A 165 -21.13 18.48 11.55
C LEU A 165 -22.42 17.89 12.17
N ARG A 166 -23.33 18.73 12.67
CA ARG A 166 -24.58 18.25 13.28
C ARG A 166 -25.51 17.61 12.25
N ARG A 167 -25.59 18.18 11.05
CA ARG A 167 -26.33 17.66 9.88
C ARG A 167 -25.67 16.37 9.41
N ASP A 168 -24.37 16.41 9.20
CA ASP A 168 -23.60 15.29 8.66
C ASP A 168 -23.67 14.05 9.57
N LEU A 169 -23.56 14.23 10.89
CA LEU A 169 -23.77 13.16 11.86
C LEU A 169 -25.21 12.60 11.84
N ARG A 170 -26.21 13.41 11.47
CA ARG A 170 -27.59 12.91 11.33
C ARG A 170 -27.70 12.01 10.11
N TYR A 171 -27.12 12.40 8.98
CA TYR A 171 -27.09 11.56 7.77
C TYR A 171 -26.31 10.27 7.99
N LEU A 172 -25.14 10.34 8.65
CA LEU A 172 -24.40 9.14 9.03
C LEU A 172 -25.21 8.22 9.94
N LEU A 173 -25.95 8.74 10.93
CA LEU A 173 -26.79 7.91 11.78
C LEU A 173 -27.89 7.19 10.99
N ILE A 174 -28.51 7.88 10.03
CA ILE A 174 -29.55 7.30 9.18
C ILE A 174 -28.95 6.20 8.32
N ALA A 175 -27.81 6.45 7.68
CA ALA A 175 -27.13 5.49 6.83
C ALA A 175 -26.54 4.29 7.62
N LEU A 176 -26.09 4.50 8.85
CA LEU A 176 -25.58 3.42 9.73
C LEU A 176 -26.70 2.59 10.35
N ALA A 177 -27.92 3.14 10.51
CA ALA A 177 -28.98 2.46 11.24
C ALA A 177 -29.30 1.03 10.75
N PRO A 178 -29.31 0.73 9.44
CA PRO A 178 -29.52 -0.63 8.94
C PRO A 178 -28.36 -1.59 9.24
N HIS A 179 -27.14 -1.08 9.42
CA HIS A 179 -25.93 -1.87 9.64
C HIS A 179 -25.57 -2.03 11.12
N ILE A 180 -26.23 -1.28 12.01
CA ILE A 180 -26.06 -1.41 13.45
C ILE A 180 -27.07 -2.43 13.97
N PRO A 181 -26.62 -3.50 14.66
CA PRO A 181 -27.51 -4.49 15.23
C PRO A 181 -28.54 -3.87 16.19
N GLN A 182 -29.76 -4.40 16.15
CA GLN A 182 -30.79 -4.08 17.13
C GLN A 182 -30.42 -4.64 18.51
N SER A 183 -31.06 -4.16 19.56
CA SER A 183 -30.70 -4.50 20.94
C SER A 183 -30.75 -6.00 21.26
N ASN A 184 -31.68 -6.72 20.62
CA ASN A 184 -31.81 -8.18 20.72
C ASN A 184 -30.80 -8.96 19.87
N GLN A 185 -30.02 -8.28 19.02
CA GLN A 185 -29.00 -8.87 18.14
C GLN A 185 -27.57 -8.56 18.61
N LEU A 186 -27.41 -7.74 19.66
CA LEU A 186 -26.11 -7.35 20.19
C LEU A 186 -25.39 -8.54 20.80
N GLN A 187 -24.18 -8.80 20.30
CA GLN A 187 -23.26 -9.78 20.85
C GLN A 187 -22.26 -9.08 21.78
N PRO A 188 -21.64 -9.80 22.74
CA PRO A 188 -20.69 -9.21 23.70
C PRO A 188 -19.49 -8.51 23.06
N ASN A 189 -19.07 -8.94 21.87
CA ASN A 189 -17.94 -8.36 21.13
C ASN A 189 -18.34 -7.19 20.23
N PHE A 190 -19.55 -6.63 20.37
CA PHE A 190 -20.01 -5.54 19.52
C PHE A 190 -19.12 -4.31 19.63
N GLN A 191 -18.50 -3.93 18.51
CA GLN A 191 -17.59 -2.78 18.44
C GLN A 191 -17.53 -2.21 17.03
N ILE A 192 -17.16 -0.94 16.95
CA ILE A 192 -16.81 -0.25 15.70
C ILE A 192 -15.30 -0.02 15.75
N GLN A 193 -14.57 -0.58 14.78
CA GLN A 193 -13.13 -0.38 14.63
C GLN A 193 -12.85 0.58 13.50
N LEU A 194 -11.87 1.47 13.69
CA LEU A 194 -11.48 2.45 12.69
C LEU A 194 -9.98 2.61 12.65
N LEU A 195 -9.37 2.58 11.46
CA LEU A 195 -7.95 2.82 11.30
C LEU A 195 -7.58 4.20 11.85
N SER A 196 -6.48 4.25 12.60
CA SER A 196 -6.06 5.45 13.34
C SER A 196 -5.64 6.59 12.42
N SER A 197 -5.07 6.27 11.26
CA SER A 197 -4.69 7.26 10.25
C SER A 197 -5.72 7.34 9.12
N PRO A 198 -6.15 8.55 8.73
CA PRO A 198 -6.99 8.73 7.55
C PRO A 198 -6.19 8.48 6.27
N PHE A 199 -6.89 8.02 5.24
CA PHE A 199 -6.31 7.74 3.93
C PHE A 199 -6.56 8.95 3.03
N TYR A 200 -5.53 9.62 2.55
CA TYR A 200 -5.68 10.77 1.65
C TYR A 200 -5.52 10.36 0.20
N ARG A 201 -6.42 10.83 -0.65
CA ARG A 201 -6.27 10.75 -2.11
C ARG A 201 -7.02 11.87 -2.78
N ASN A 202 -6.34 12.57 -3.68
CA ASN A 202 -6.88 13.73 -4.39
C ASN A 202 -7.46 14.76 -3.40
N LYS A 203 -8.77 15.00 -3.44
CA LYS A 203 -9.47 16.01 -2.62
C LYS A 203 -10.18 15.45 -1.39
N ALA A 204 -9.94 14.18 -1.04
CA ALA A 204 -10.69 13.48 0.00
C ALA A 204 -9.77 12.83 1.03
N ALA A 205 -10.26 12.83 2.28
CA ALA A 205 -9.75 12.04 3.38
C ALA A 205 -10.74 10.91 3.68
N TYR A 206 -10.30 9.66 3.61
CA TYR A 206 -11.13 8.48 3.80
C TYR A 206 -10.87 7.87 5.17
N LEU A 207 -11.92 7.76 5.99
CA LEU A 207 -11.88 7.06 7.26
C LEU A 207 -12.33 5.62 7.04
N VAL A 208 -11.44 4.66 7.28
CA VAL A 208 -11.65 3.26 6.94
C VAL A 208 -11.90 2.46 8.20
N GLY A 209 -12.99 1.69 8.24
CA GLY A 209 -13.39 0.95 9.43
C GLY A 209 -14.20 -0.30 9.15
N ARG A 210 -14.57 -0.97 10.24
CA ARG A 210 -15.49 -2.11 10.23
C ARG A 210 -16.33 -2.15 11.50
N ILE A 211 -17.55 -2.63 11.38
CA ILE A 211 -18.46 -2.93 12.48
C ILE A 211 -18.37 -4.42 12.74
N ILE A 212 -18.14 -4.82 13.99
CA ILE A 212 -18.03 -6.22 14.41
C ILE A 212 -19.21 -6.52 15.33
N ASN A 213 -19.96 -7.59 15.04
CA ASN A 213 -21.00 -8.12 15.92
C ASN A 213 -21.10 -9.65 15.78
N GLY A 214 -20.64 -10.38 16.79
CA GLY A 214 -20.48 -11.84 16.71
C GLY A 214 -19.44 -12.20 15.65
N HIS A 215 -19.85 -13.04 14.70
CA HIS A 215 -19.06 -13.45 13.53
C HIS A 215 -19.21 -12.52 12.33
N ARG A 216 -20.09 -11.50 12.41
CA ARG A 216 -20.33 -10.58 11.30
C ARG A 216 -19.37 -9.41 11.37
N GLU A 217 -18.66 -9.18 10.28
CA GLU A 217 -17.87 -7.98 10.04
C GLU A 217 -18.46 -7.21 8.86
N GLN A 218 -18.90 -5.97 9.10
CA GLN A 218 -19.39 -5.07 8.06
C GLN A 218 -18.37 -3.97 7.84
N PRO A 219 -17.63 -3.96 6.71
CA PRO A 219 -16.71 -2.89 6.40
C PRO A 219 -17.46 -1.59 6.09
N PHE A 220 -16.80 -0.46 6.33
CA PHE A 220 -17.29 0.83 5.86
C PHE A 220 -16.16 1.83 5.60
N VAL A 221 -16.44 2.82 4.75
CA VAL A 221 -15.56 3.97 4.52
C VAL A 221 -16.34 5.27 4.53
N ILE A 222 -15.83 6.27 5.27
CA ILE A 222 -16.41 7.61 5.35
C ILE A 222 -15.48 8.60 4.61
N PRO A 223 -15.83 9.06 3.41
CA PRO A 223 -15.16 10.19 2.77
C PRO A 223 -15.49 11.51 3.46
N VAL A 224 -14.45 12.23 3.85
CA VAL A 224 -14.47 13.62 4.31
C VAL A 224 -13.90 14.48 3.20
N LEU A 225 -14.69 15.47 2.77
CA LEU A 225 -14.34 16.43 1.73
C LEU A 225 -14.32 17.84 2.31
N GLN A 226 -13.90 18.77 1.47
CA GLN A 226 -13.77 20.18 1.80
C GLN A 226 -14.56 21.01 0.78
N ASN A 227 -15.36 21.95 1.26
CA ASN A 227 -16.09 22.90 0.41
C ASN A 227 -15.17 24.04 -0.06
N GLU A 228 -15.71 24.95 -0.89
CA GLU A 228 -14.95 26.09 -1.43
C GLU A 228 -14.48 27.06 -0.33
N GLN A 229 -15.19 27.12 0.79
CA GLN A 229 -14.88 27.94 1.96
C GLN A 229 -13.86 27.27 2.90
N ARG A 230 -13.29 26.13 2.49
CA ARG A 230 -12.35 25.32 3.28
C ARG A 230 -12.95 24.76 4.57
N GLU A 231 -14.26 24.52 4.59
CA GLU A 231 -14.92 23.82 5.68
C GLU A 231 -15.08 22.35 5.33
N LEU A 232 -14.94 21.49 6.32
CA LEU A 232 -15.06 20.04 6.15
C LEU A 232 -16.53 19.62 6.13
N TYR A 233 -16.84 18.62 5.34
CA TYR A 233 -18.13 17.95 5.39
C TYR A 233 -17.97 16.45 5.15
N ILE A 234 -18.90 15.67 5.69
CA ILE A 234 -18.96 14.23 5.46
C ILE A 234 -19.91 14.00 4.29
N ASP A 235 -19.37 13.43 3.21
CA ASP A 235 -20.08 13.30 1.94
C ASP A 235 -21.03 12.11 1.93
N THR A 236 -20.55 10.95 2.40
CA THR A 236 -21.33 9.72 2.46
C THR A 236 -20.69 8.71 3.43
N ILE A 237 -21.25 7.51 3.48
CA ILE A 237 -20.63 6.31 4.06
C ILE A 237 -20.88 5.14 3.11
N LEU A 238 -19.80 4.44 2.75
CA LEU A 238 -19.83 3.30 1.84
C LEU A 238 -19.79 2.02 2.68
N PHE A 239 -20.68 1.07 2.39
CA PHE A 239 -20.70 -0.26 3.02
C PHE A 239 -20.55 -1.40 2.00
N ASP A 240 -20.92 -1.14 0.75
CA ASP A 240 -21.00 -2.15 -0.28
C ASP A 240 -19.61 -2.61 -0.75
N SER A 241 -19.47 -3.92 -0.97
CA SER A 241 -18.18 -4.50 -1.34
C SER A 241 -17.68 -4.06 -2.72
N GLU A 242 -18.56 -3.73 -3.65
CA GLU A 242 -18.22 -3.24 -5.00
C GLU A 242 -17.75 -1.78 -4.94
N ASP A 243 -18.44 -0.95 -4.16
CA ASP A 243 -18.03 0.44 -3.91
C ASP A 243 -16.65 0.50 -3.25
N LEU A 244 -16.44 -0.33 -2.23
CA LEU A 244 -15.15 -0.47 -1.57
C LEU A 244 -14.08 -1.00 -2.54
N SER A 245 -14.39 -2.02 -3.33
CA SER A 245 -13.45 -2.54 -4.33
C SER A 245 -13.05 -1.48 -5.36
N THR A 246 -14.01 -0.65 -5.78
CA THR A 246 -13.80 0.48 -6.70
C THR A 246 -12.96 1.59 -6.07
N LEU A 247 -13.19 1.88 -4.78
CA LEU A 247 -12.39 2.84 -4.02
C LEU A 247 -10.94 2.37 -3.88
N PHE A 248 -10.73 1.09 -3.61
CA PHE A 248 -9.43 0.43 -3.48
C PHE A 248 -8.99 -0.25 -4.79
N SER A 249 -9.32 0.35 -5.94
CA SER A 249 -8.91 -0.17 -7.25
C SER A 249 -7.46 0.21 -7.58
N PHE A 250 -6.70 -0.74 -8.15
CA PHE A 250 -5.36 -0.50 -8.70
C PHE A 250 -5.36 0.58 -9.79
N ALA A 251 -6.51 0.80 -10.43
CA ALA A 251 -6.67 1.80 -11.48
C ALA A 251 -6.74 3.24 -10.95
N ARG A 252 -6.59 3.47 -9.63
CA ARG A 252 -6.57 4.80 -9.01
C ARG A 252 -5.18 5.12 -8.46
N ALA A 253 -4.91 6.41 -8.24
CA ALA A 253 -3.72 6.83 -7.50
C ALA A 253 -3.63 6.15 -6.13
N TYR A 254 -2.40 5.92 -5.68
CA TYR A 254 -2.12 5.34 -4.36
C TYR A 254 -2.60 6.27 -3.24
N PHE A 255 -3.03 5.69 -2.13
CA PHE A 255 -3.36 6.45 -0.92
C PHE A 255 -2.10 6.98 -0.24
N MET A 256 -2.21 8.17 0.34
CA MET A 256 -1.24 8.75 1.25
C MET A 256 -1.75 8.52 2.67
N VAL A 257 -1.04 7.71 3.46
CA VAL A 257 -1.44 7.34 4.81
C VAL A 257 -0.18 7.17 5.65
N ASP A 258 -0.14 7.83 6.81
CA ASP A 258 0.97 7.65 7.75
C ASP A 258 0.79 6.32 8.49
N MET A 259 1.70 5.39 8.25
CA MET A 259 1.68 4.05 8.82
C MET A 259 3.01 3.82 9.51
N GLU A 260 2.94 3.55 10.81
CA GLU A 260 4.10 3.05 11.52
C GLU A 260 4.28 1.54 11.27
N VAL A 261 3.21 0.76 11.29
CA VAL A 261 3.26 -0.68 11.04
C VAL A 261 2.40 -0.99 9.80
N PRO A 262 2.98 -0.96 8.59
CA PRO A 262 2.22 -1.11 7.35
C PRO A 262 1.60 -2.51 7.20
N SER A 263 2.24 -3.55 7.72
CA SER A 263 1.67 -4.91 7.76
C SER A 263 0.33 -4.95 8.46
N ALA A 264 0.19 -4.28 9.62
CA ALA A 264 -1.05 -4.22 10.37
C ALA A 264 -2.18 -3.49 9.62
N TYR A 265 -1.83 -2.47 8.81
CA TYR A 265 -2.79 -1.83 7.90
C TYR A 265 -3.22 -2.79 6.80
N VAL A 266 -2.29 -3.53 6.19
CA VAL A 266 -2.61 -4.53 5.16
C VAL A 266 -3.46 -5.66 5.74
N ASP A 267 -3.22 -6.10 6.98
CA ASP A 267 -4.03 -7.11 7.67
C ASP A 267 -5.46 -6.62 7.88
N PHE A 268 -5.63 -5.39 8.38
CA PHE A 268 -6.95 -4.78 8.54
C PHE A 268 -7.67 -4.66 7.19
N LEU A 269 -6.98 -4.18 6.15
CA LEU A 269 -7.53 -4.05 4.80
C LEU A 269 -7.88 -5.41 4.19
N SER A 270 -7.08 -6.44 4.45
CA SER A 270 -7.35 -7.80 3.96
C SER A 270 -8.63 -8.38 4.55
N ALA A 271 -8.93 -8.07 5.82
CA ALA A 271 -10.17 -8.49 6.45
C ALA A 271 -11.41 -7.82 5.82
N ILE A 272 -11.30 -6.54 5.42
CA ILE A 272 -12.42 -5.82 4.81
C ILE A 272 -12.51 -5.98 3.27
N LEU A 273 -11.44 -6.41 2.61
CA LEU A 273 -11.33 -6.60 1.15
C LEU A 273 -10.76 -7.99 0.84
N PRO A 274 -11.45 -9.09 1.21
CA PRO A 274 -10.87 -10.44 1.20
C PRO A 274 -10.51 -10.97 -0.20
N ARG A 275 -11.10 -10.40 -1.25
CA ARG A 275 -10.81 -10.77 -2.65
C ARG A 275 -9.58 -10.06 -3.22
N LYS A 276 -9.01 -9.07 -2.53
CA LYS A 276 -7.83 -8.33 -3.01
C LYS A 276 -6.54 -9.01 -2.53
N PRO A 277 -5.61 -9.33 -3.44
CA PRO A 277 -4.31 -9.84 -3.05
C PRO A 277 -3.57 -8.87 -2.14
N ARG A 278 -2.84 -9.38 -1.14
CA ARG A 278 -2.01 -8.54 -0.26
C ARG A 278 -1.00 -7.69 -1.04
N ALA A 279 -0.46 -8.22 -2.14
CA ALA A 279 0.42 -7.50 -3.04
C ALA A 279 -0.23 -6.20 -3.58
N GLU A 280 -1.51 -6.25 -3.96
CA GLU A 280 -2.26 -5.07 -4.38
C GLU A 280 -2.50 -4.10 -3.23
N LEU A 281 -2.80 -4.60 -2.03
CA LEU A 281 -3.01 -3.75 -0.86
C LEU A 281 -1.74 -2.94 -0.50
N TYR A 282 -0.56 -3.56 -0.51
CA TYR A 282 0.71 -2.83 -0.36
C TYR A 282 0.88 -1.77 -1.44
N THR A 283 0.63 -2.13 -2.70
CA THR A 283 0.72 -1.19 -3.82
C THR A 283 -0.23 -0.01 -3.65
N LEU A 284 -1.48 -0.23 -3.25
CA LEU A 284 -2.48 0.83 -3.00
C LEU A 284 -2.06 1.80 -1.89
N LEU A 285 -1.27 1.32 -0.92
CA LEU A 285 -0.70 2.15 0.16
C LEU A 285 0.53 2.94 -0.28
N GLY A 286 0.96 2.84 -1.54
CA GLY A 286 2.16 3.48 -2.08
C GLY A 286 3.44 2.67 -1.86
N LEU A 287 3.32 1.41 -1.46
CA LEU A 287 4.44 0.49 -1.23
C LEU A 287 4.61 -0.45 -2.44
N GLN A 288 4.60 0.10 -3.66
CA GLN A 288 4.61 -0.70 -4.91
C GLN A 288 5.80 -1.67 -5.04
N LYS A 289 6.94 -1.36 -4.40
CA LYS A 289 8.12 -2.24 -4.43
C LYS A 289 7.89 -3.50 -3.59
N GLN A 290 7.20 -3.36 -2.45
CA GLN A 290 6.76 -4.49 -1.66
C GLN A 290 5.68 -5.29 -2.40
N GLY A 291 4.72 -4.60 -3.03
CA GLY A 291 3.74 -5.24 -3.90
C GLY A 291 4.39 -6.11 -4.97
N LYS A 292 5.47 -5.62 -5.60
CA LYS A 292 6.26 -6.41 -6.56
C LYS A 292 6.93 -7.63 -5.93
N THR A 293 7.53 -7.50 -4.75
CA THR A 293 8.13 -8.64 -4.03
C THR A 293 7.08 -9.70 -3.73
N MET A 294 5.91 -9.30 -3.22
CA MET A 294 4.83 -10.22 -2.92
C MET A 294 4.26 -10.87 -4.19
N PHE A 295 4.03 -10.10 -5.25
CA PHE A 295 3.62 -10.64 -6.55
C PHE A 295 4.57 -11.74 -7.04
N PHE A 296 5.88 -11.53 -6.92
CA PHE A 296 6.87 -12.53 -7.31
C PHE A 296 6.77 -13.79 -6.45
N ARG A 297 6.58 -13.64 -5.13
CA ARG A 297 6.36 -14.77 -4.21
C ARG A 297 5.11 -15.56 -4.59
N ASP A 298 4.02 -14.87 -4.89
CA ASP A 298 2.74 -15.46 -5.29
C ASP A 298 2.87 -16.19 -6.64
N LEU A 299 3.56 -15.61 -7.62
CA LEU A 299 3.83 -16.25 -8.91
C LEU A 299 4.66 -17.53 -8.75
N GLN A 300 5.72 -17.51 -7.92
CA GLN A 300 6.54 -18.69 -7.66
C GLN A 300 5.73 -19.79 -6.96
N HIS A 301 4.86 -19.41 -6.02
CA HIS A 301 3.94 -20.34 -5.38
C HIS A 301 2.97 -20.95 -6.41
N HIS A 302 2.36 -20.13 -7.28
CA HIS A 302 1.46 -20.59 -8.34
C HIS A 302 2.14 -21.58 -9.28
N LEU A 303 3.33 -21.26 -9.78
CA LEU A 303 4.10 -22.12 -10.69
C LEU A 303 4.48 -23.47 -10.04
N LYS A 304 4.63 -23.51 -8.72
CA LYS A 304 4.93 -24.75 -7.99
C LYS A 304 3.70 -25.62 -7.76
N HIS A 305 2.53 -25.00 -7.62
CA HIS A 305 1.30 -25.67 -7.15
C HIS A 305 0.19 -25.79 -8.21
N SER A 306 0.42 -25.28 -9.41
CA SER A 306 -0.48 -25.43 -10.56
C SER A 306 0.20 -26.19 -11.69
N THR A 307 -0.62 -26.73 -12.59
CA THR A 307 -0.20 -27.27 -13.89
C THR A 307 -0.41 -26.27 -15.02
N ASP A 308 -0.62 -24.98 -14.70
CA ASP A 308 -0.82 -23.93 -15.68
C ASP A 308 0.43 -23.78 -16.56
N ALA A 309 0.22 -23.73 -17.87
CA ALA A 309 1.24 -23.35 -18.83
C ALA A 309 1.06 -21.88 -19.22
N PHE A 310 2.17 -21.20 -19.52
CA PHE A 310 2.09 -19.88 -20.12
C PHE A 310 1.43 -19.96 -21.50
N THR A 311 0.37 -19.19 -21.71
CA THR A 311 -0.38 -19.13 -22.97
C THR A 311 -0.55 -17.68 -23.41
N ILE A 312 -0.77 -17.46 -24.71
CA ILE A 312 -1.12 -16.12 -25.21
C ILE A 312 -2.42 -15.68 -24.55
N ALA A 313 -2.44 -14.44 -24.05
CA ALA A 313 -3.64 -13.92 -23.39
C ALA A 313 -4.79 -13.85 -24.41
N PRO A 314 -6.02 -14.25 -24.02
CA PRO A 314 -7.16 -14.20 -24.92
C PRO A 314 -7.48 -12.75 -25.33
N GLY A 315 -7.88 -12.56 -26.59
CA GLY A 315 -8.23 -11.26 -27.15
C GLY A 315 -7.49 -10.94 -28.45
N ILE A 316 -7.52 -9.67 -28.84
CA ILE A 316 -6.89 -9.19 -30.08
C ILE A 316 -5.38 -9.10 -29.88
N LYS A 317 -4.62 -9.75 -30.76
CA LYS A 317 -3.16 -9.69 -30.77
C LYS A 317 -2.69 -8.25 -30.96
N GLY A 318 -1.95 -7.72 -29.99
CA GLY A 318 -1.44 -6.35 -30.05
C GLY A 318 -0.32 -6.20 -31.07
N MET A 319 -0.29 -5.08 -31.80
CA MET A 319 0.78 -4.78 -32.78
C MET A 319 2.14 -4.46 -32.13
N VAL A 320 2.14 -3.97 -30.89
CA VAL A 320 3.33 -3.46 -30.17
C VAL A 320 3.77 -4.37 -29.01
N MET A 321 2.82 -5.02 -28.33
CA MET A 321 3.08 -5.85 -27.15
C MET A 321 2.75 -7.32 -27.46
N LEU A 322 3.62 -8.23 -27.02
CA LEU A 322 3.29 -9.63 -26.81
C LEU A 322 2.69 -9.76 -25.40
N VAL A 323 1.49 -10.32 -25.30
CA VAL A 323 0.77 -10.48 -24.03
C VAL A 323 0.47 -11.95 -23.80
N PHE A 324 0.87 -12.47 -22.64
CA PHE A 324 0.69 -13.86 -22.25
C PHE A 324 0.28 -13.95 -20.77
N THR A 325 -0.23 -15.10 -20.34
CA THR A 325 -0.81 -15.30 -19.01
C THR A 325 -0.63 -16.75 -18.55
N LEU A 326 -0.92 -16.99 -17.28
CA LEU A 326 -1.28 -18.32 -16.78
C LEU A 326 -2.81 -18.33 -16.60
N PRO A 327 -3.55 -19.35 -17.08
CA PRO A 327 -5.02 -19.32 -17.12
C PRO A 327 -5.71 -19.02 -15.78
N SER A 328 -5.18 -19.54 -14.68
CA SER A 328 -5.77 -19.36 -13.34
C SER A 328 -5.04 -18.32 -12.47
N PHE A 329 -4.06 -17.61 -13.03
CA PHE A 329 -3.35 -16.53 -12.33
C PHE A 329 -3.92 -15.16 -12.74
N PRO A 330 -4.24 -14.25 -11.80
CA PRO A 330 -5.01 -13.05 -12.09
C PRO A 330 -4.21 -11.91 -12.75
N TYR A 331 -3.12 -12.22 -13.46
CA TYR A 331 -2.21 -11.24 -14.07
C TYR A 331 -1.81 -11.63 -15.49
N VAL A 332 -1.68 -10.62 -16.35
CA VAL A 332 -1.07 -10.75 -17.68
C VAL A 332 0.35 -10.21 -17.67
N PHE A 333 1.22 -10.86 -18.44
CA PHE A 333 2.60 -10.46 -18.68
C PHE A 333 2.69 -9.79 -20.04
N LYS A 334 3.37 -8.64 -20.11
CA LYS A 334 3.52 -7.86 -21.33
C LYS A 334 4.99 -7.65 -21.66
N ILE A 335 5.39 -8.04 -22.86
CA ILE A 335 6.74 -7.82 -23.40
C ILE A 335 6.60 -6.94 -24.65
N ILE A 336 7.43 -5.91 -24.76
CA ILE A 336 7.50 -5.08 -25.96
C ILE A 336 8.14 -5.92 -27.07
N LYS A 337 7.47 -6.07 -28.21
CA LYS A 337 8.00 -6.83 -29.35
C LYS A 337 9.30 -6.23 -29.86
N ASP A 338 10.17 -7.05 -30.45
CA ASP A 338 11.39 -6.57 -31.10
C ASP A 338 11.08 -5.81 -32.39
N VAL A 339 10.07 -6.26 -33.14
CA VAL A 339 9.58 -5.63 -34.37
C VAL A 339 8.09 -5.31 -34.22
N PHE A 340 7.71 -4.08 -34.56
CA PHE A 340 6.31 -3.64 -34.49
C PHE A 340 5.62 -3.93 -35.84
N GLU A 341 4.36 -4.33 -35.77
CA GLU A 341 3.57 -4.56 -36.98
C GLU A 341 3.18 -3.22 -37.63
N PRO A 342 3.27 -3.09 -38.98
CA PRO A 342 2.76 -1.92 -39.69
C PRO A 342 1.29 -1.64 -39.33
N PRO A 343 0.86 -0.37 -39.20
CA PRO A 343 1.59 0.86 -39.55
C PRO A 343 2.40 1.46 -38.39
N LYS A 344 2.66 0.72 -37.30
CA LYS A 344 3.34 1.28 -36.13
C LYS A 344 4.84 1.36 -36.35
N GLU A 345 5.40 2.55 -36.22
CA GLU A 345 6.86 2.73 -36.26
C GLU A 345 7.53 2.15 -35.01
N PRO A 346 8.64 1.40 -35.16
CA PRO A 346 9.34 0.79 -34.06
C PRO A 346 10.06 1.85 -33.21
N ASN A 347 9.43 2.24 -32.09
CA ASN A 347 10.08 3.05 -31.05
C ASN A 347 9.83 2.45 -29.66
N ARG A 348 10.74 1.58 -29.24
CA ARG A 348 10.68 0.92 -27.93
C ARG A 348 10.79 1.91 -26.77
N GLN A 349 11.54 3.00 -26.94
CA GLN A 349 11.71 4.00 -25.89
C GLN A 349 10.40 4.76 -25.65
N LEU A 350 9.73 5.19 -26.73
CA LEU A 350 8.41 5.83 -26.65
C LEU A 350 7.40 4.96 -25.89
N VAL A 351 7.38 3.64 -26.14
CA VAL A 351 6.50 2.73 -25.39
C VAL A 351 6.83 2.76 -23.90
N LYS A 352 8.12 2.63 -23.52
CA LYS A 352 8.54 2.70 -22.11
C LYS A 352 8.16 4.03 -21.47
N ASP A 353 8.34 5.15 -22.16
CA ASP A 353 8.00 6.48 -21.68
C ASP A 353 6.49 6.61 -21.44
N LYS A 354 5.65 5.99 -22.27
CA LYS A 354 4.20 5.92 -22.03
C LYS A 354 3.84 5.09 -20.80
N TYR A 355 4.49 3.95 -20.57
CA TYR A 355 4.29 3.19 -19.32
C TYR A 355 4.73 3.98 -18.09
N LEU A 356 5.85 4.70 -18.17
CA LEU A 356 6.32 5.59 -17.09
C LEU A 356 5.34 6.74 -16.85
N LEU A 357 4.81 7.35 -17.92
CA LEU A 357 3.80 8.41 -17.81
C LEU A 357 2.57 7.91 -17.04
N VAL A 358 2.04 6.73 -17.39
CA VAL A 358 0.88 6.14 -16.67
C VAL A 358 1.19 5.92 -15.20
N LYS A 359 2.41 5.46 -14.88
CA LYS A 359 2.86 5.22 -13.51
C LYS A 359 2.92 6.49 -12.65
N TYR A 360 3.29 7.62 -13.23
CA TYR A 360 3.41 8.91 -12.52
C TYR A 360 2.14 9.76 -12.57
N HIS A 361 1.12 9.37 -13.34
CA HIS A 361 -0.10 10.15 -13.49
C HIS A 361 -1.22 9.63 -12.58
N ASP A 362 -2.18 10.50 -12.23
CA ASP A 362 -3.44 10.01 -11.67
C ASP A 362 -4.15 9.15 -12.74
N ARG A 363 -4.31 7.89 -12.41
CA ARG A 363 -4.93 6.88 -13.27
C ARG A 363 -6.45 7.02 -13.36
N VAL A 364 -7.07 7.80 -12.46
CA VAL A 364 -8.51 8.17 -12.44
C VAL A 364 -9.51 7.01 -12.59
N GLY A 365 -9.10 5.79 -12.26
CA GLY A 365 -9.90 4.58 -12.41
C GLY A 365 -9.91 3.99 -13.83
N ARG A 366 -9.10 4.51 -14.76
CA ARG A 366 -9.15 4.16 -16.20
C ARG A 366 -7.89 3.51 -16.74
N LEU A 367 -6.78 3.58 -16.00
CA LEU A 367 -5.49 3.03 -16.40
C LEU A 367 -5.04 2.03 -15.35
N ALA A 368 -4.53 0.87 -15.77
CA ALA A 368 -3.93 -0.09 -14.86
C ALA A 368 -2.56 0.39 -14.37
N ASP A 369 -2.18 -0.01 -13.14
CA ASP A 369 -0.86 0.24 -12.57
C ASP A 369 0.25 -0.58 -13.23
#